data_AF-A0A2W6VIY2-F1
#
_entry.id   AF-A0A2W6VIY2-F1
#
_cell.length_a   1.000
_cell.length_b   1.000
_cell.length_c   1.000
_cell.angle_alpha   90.00
_cell.angle_beta   90.00
_cell.angle_gamma   90.00
#
_symmetry.space_group_name_H-M   'P 1'
#
loop_
_entity.id
_entity.type
_entity.pdbx_description
1 polymer ?
#
loop_
_entity_poly.entity_id
_entity_poly.type
_entity_poly.pdbx_seq_one_letter_code
_entity_poly.pdbx_strand_id
1 'polypeptide(L)'
;MSSPQNRLTPAPVRQDAICMCARGGACSSFAPGHAVHLIQARVISATPREWVDAIVTTADADEGSILVHTLDGRPVALWNGAGAAAELPAGTPVAIHERYHALAVGARVYNTLAL
;
A
#
# COMPACT_ATOMS: atom_id res chain seq x y z
N MET A 1 15.44 -45.63 1.71
CA MET A 1 15.83 -44.87 2.92
C MET A 1 15.37 -43.45 2.71
N SER A 2 14.39 -42.98 3.48
CA SER A 2 13.83 -41.63 3.32
C SER A 2 14.67 -40.61 4.09
N SER A 3 15.03 -39.51 3.44
CA SER A 3 15.78 -38.42 4.06
C SER A 3 15.00 -37.80 5.22
N PRO A 4 15.65 -37.44 6.34
CA PRO A 4 14.98 -36.82 7.46
C PRO A 4 14.49 -35.42 7.05
N GLN A 5 13.20 -35.17 7.23
CA GLN A 5 12.61 -33.83 7.05
C GLN A 5 12.99 -32.96 8.24
N ASN A 6 13.70 -31.87 7.97
CA ASN A 6 13.97 -30.82 8.94
C ASN A 6 12.63 -30.20 9.36
N ARG A 7 12.12 -30.57 10.55
CA ARG A 7 10.98 -29.88 11.17
C ARG A 7 11.52 -28.58 11.74
N LEU A 8 11.63 -27.57 10.88
CA LEU A 8 11.77 -26.19 11.33
C LEU A 8 10.51 -25.86 12.15
N THR A 9 10.65 -25.85 13.48
CA THR A 9 9.69 -25.21 14.36
C THR A 9 9.61 -23.75 13.90
N PRO A 10 8.47 -23.22 13.44
CA PRO A 10 8.37 -21.80 13.19
C PRO A 10 8.44 -21.13 14.56
N ALA A 11 9.63 -20.71 14.97
CA ALA A 11 9.73 -19.64 15.93
C ALA A 11 8.89 -18.49 15.36
N PRO A 12 8.04 -17.81 16.16
CA PRO A 12 7.29 -16.68 15.66
C PRO A 12 8.30 -15.57 15.32
N VAL A 13 8.78 -15.54 14.08
CA VAL A 13 9.47 -14.39 13.48
C VAL A 13 8.39 -13.34 13.17
N ARG A 14 7.70 -12.91 14.21
CA ARG A 14 6.66 -11.89 14.17
C ARG A 14 6.88 -11.08 15.42
N GLN A 15 7.67 -10.00 15.33
CA GLN A 15 7.26 -8.66 15.79
C GLN A 15 8.39 -7.60 15.81
N ASP A 16 9.68 -7.96 15.82
CA ASP A 16 10.75 -6.94 16.02
C ASP A 16 11.59 -6.59 14.78
N ALA A 17 11.29 -7.17 13.61
CA ALA A 17 11.92 -6.70 12.38
C ALA A 17 11.20 -5.42 11.92
N ILE A 18 11.89 -4.28 11.98
CA ILE A 18 11.46 -3.04 11.32
C ILE A 18 11.04 -3.43 9.90
N CYS A 19 9.76 -3.20 9.59
CA CYS A 19 9.21 -3.57 8.31
C CYS A 19 10.06 -2.91 7.21
N MET A 20 10.63 -3.70 6.30
CA MET A 20 11.53 -3.19 5.25
C MET A 20 10.88 -2.09 4.41
N CYS A 21 9.54 -2.06 4.36
CA CYS A 21 8.73 -0.96 3.86
C CYS A 21 9.08 0.42 4.46
N ALA A 22 9.21 0.55 5.79
CA ALA A 22 9.53 1.84 6.42
C ALA A 22 10.90 2.42 6.00
N ARG A 23 11.70 1.67 5.22
CA ARG A 23 12.96 2.10 4.61
C ARG A 23 12.98 1.96 3.08
N GLY A 24 11.83 1.81 2.43
CA GLY A 24 11.71 1.69 0.96
C GLY A 24 12.11 0.33 0.37
N GLY A 25 12.18 -0.74 1.17
CA GLY A 25 12.51 -2.10 0.74
C GLY A 25 11.30 -3.00 0.45
N ALA A 26 11.54 -4.17 -0.16
CA ALA A 26 10.50 -5.16 -0.44
C ALA A 26 9.90 -5.73 0.86
N CYS A 27 8.63 -5.39 1.13
CA CYS A 27 7.88 -5.93 2.25
C CYS A 27 7.58 -7.42 2.09
N SER A 28 7.73 -8.19 3.17
CA SER A 28 7.16 -9.54 3.27
C SER A 28 5.70 -9.54 3.78
N SER A 29 5.18 -8.38 4.19
CA SER A 29 3.80 -8.19 4.64
C SER A 29 2.90 -7.69 3.51
N PHE A 30 1.66 -8.17 3.52
CA PHE A 30 0.57 -7.73 2.64
C PHE A 30 -0.58 -7.09 3.42
N ALA A 31 -0.39 -6.77 4.71
CA ALA A 31 -1.35 -5.98 5.46
C ALA A 31 -1.55 -4.59 4.80
N PRO A 32 -2.68 -3.89 5.05
CA PRO A 32 -2.91 -2.55 4.50
C PRO A 32 -1.68 -1.64 4.67
N GLY A 33 -1.32 -0.93 3.60
CA GLY A 33 -0.16 -0.02 3.58
C GLY A 33 1.19 -0.64 3.17
N HIS A 34 1.26 -1.96 2.97
CA HIS A 34 2.51 -2.66 2.64
C HIS A 34 2.60 -3.06 1.15
N ALA A 35 3.10 -4.27 0.83
CA ALA A 35 3.13 -4.75 -0.54
C ALA A 35 1.71 -5.03 -1.05
N VAL A 36 1.50 -4.90 -2.37
CA VAL A 36 0.24 -5.29 -3.02
C VAL A 36 0.16 -6.81 -3.11
N HIS A 37 -0.92 -7.40 -2.59
CA HIS A 37 -1.14 -8.84 -2.71
C HIS A 37 -1.65 -9.21 -4.11
N LEU A 38 -1.32 -10.41 -4.62
CA LEU A 38 -1.77 -10.86 -5.95
C LEU A 38 -3.30 -10.91 -6.09
N ILE A 39 -4.02 -11.27 -5.02
CA ILE A 39 -5.49 -11.26 -5.02
C ILE A 39 -6.00 -9.82 -5.03
N GLN A 40 -5.38 -8.90 -4.27
CA GLN A 40 -5.75 -7.49 -4.25
C GLN A 40 -5.64 -6.88 -5.65
N ALA A 41 -4.53 -7.12 -6.35
CA ALA A 41 -4.32 -6.68 -7.74
C ALA A 41 -5.40 -7.21 -8.70
N ARG A 42 -5.82 -8.47 -8.52
CA ARG A 42 -6.89 -9.06 -9.34
C ARG A 42 -8.24 -8.43 -9.06
N VAL A 43 -8.61 -8.22 -7.80
CA VAL A 43 -9.94 -7.68 -7.48
C VAL A 43 -10.08 -6.23 -7.92
N ILE A 44 -9.08 -5.36 -7.68
CA ILE A 44 -9.13 -3.95 -8.13
C ILE A 44 -9.19 -3.82 -9.66
N SER A 45 -8.56 -4.75 -10.39
CA SER A 45 -8.64 -4.81 -11.85
C SER A 45 -10.02 -5.29 -12.32
N ALA A 46 -10.74 -6.07 -11.52
CA ALA A 46 -12.08 -6.57 -11.82
C ALA A 46 -13.19 -5.59 -11.41
N THR A 47 -12.87 -4.56 -10.61
CA THR A 47 -13.81 -3.52 -10.13
C THR A 47 -13.42 -2.11 -10.61
N PRO A 48 -13.26 -1.87 -11.93
CA PRO A 48 -12.76 -0.59 -12.45
C PRO A 48 -13.69 0.61 -12.17
N ARG A 49 -14.96 0.37 -11.83
CA ARG A 49 -15.93 1.44 -11.49
C ARG A 49 -15.88 1.90 -10.04
N GLU A 50 -15.13 1.22 -9.19
CA GLU A 50 -15.01 1.55 -7.75
C GLU A 50 -13.83 2.47 -7.44
N TRP A 51 -13.07 2.90 -8.45
CA TRP A 51 -12.04 3.91 -8.30
C TRP A 51 -12.68 5.30 -8.12
N VAL A 52 -12.14 6.06 -7.17
CA VAL A 52 -12.51 7.44 -6.90
C VAL A 52 -11.31 8.32 -7.23
N ASP A 53 -11.50 9.29 -8.13
CA ASP A 53 -10.45 10.24 -8.47
C ASP A 53 -10.20 11.22 -7.32
N ALA A 54 -8.94 11.55 -7.10
CA ALA A 54 -8.51 12.45 -6.06
C ALA A 54 -7.24 13.22 -6.44
N ILE A 55 -6.98 14.31 -5.73
CA ILE A 55 -5.81 15.16 -5.89
C ILE A 55 -5.00 15.12 -4.59
N VAL A 56 -3.70 14.87 -4.70
CA VAL A 56 -2.80 14.93 -3.54
C VAL A 56 -2.73 16.36 -3.02
N THR A 57 -2.88 16.53 -1.72
CA THR A 57 -2.72 17.82 -1.03
C THR A 57 -1.44 17.87 -0.23
N THR A 58 -1.11 16.79 0.48
CA THR A 58 0.18 16.64 1.17
C THR A 58 0.68 15.21 1.04
N ALA A 59 1.99 15.04 1.02
CA ALA A 59 2.64 13.73 1.09
C ALA A 59 3.95 13.90 1.87
N ASP A 60 4.20 12.98 2.80
CA ASP A 60 5.44 12.88 3.54
C ASP A 60 6.15 11.59 3.13
N ALA A 61 7.29 11.72 2.46
CA ALA A 61 8.06 10.58 1.98
C ALA A 61 8.79 9.83 3.09
N ASP A 62 9.11 10.50 4.20
CA ASP A 62 9.81 9.90 5.34
C ASP A 62 8.83 9.10 6.20
N GLU A 63 7.63 9.63 6.42
CA GLU A 63 6.58 8.95 7.18
C GLU A 63 5.72 8.01 6.32
N GLY A 64 5.67 8.21 5.00
CA GLY A 64 4.79 7.48 4.08
C GLY A 64 3.33 7.94 4.13
N SER A 65 3.03 9.06 4.79
CA SER A 65 1.69 9.62 4.90
C SER A 65 1.30 10.40 3.64
N ILE A 66 0.04 10.29 3.23
CA ILE A 66 -0.50 10.91 2.02
C ILE A 66 -1.90 11.42 2.35
N LEU A 67 -2.15 12.70 2.12
CA LEU A 67 -3.48 13.27 2.16
C LEU A 67 -3.94 13.57 0.74
N VAL A 68 -5.06 12.99 0.34
CA VAL A 68 -5.74 13.31 -0.91
C VAL A 68 -7.10 13.94 -0.63
N HIS A 69 -7.57 14.75 -1.55
CA HIS A 69 -8.96 15.19 -1.59
C HIS A 69 -9.60 14.62 -2.85
N THR A 70 -10.71 13.93 -2.70
CA THR A 70 -11.52 13.50 -3.83
C THR A 70 -12.06 14.71 -4.59
N LEU A 71 -12.57 14.53 -5.81
CA LEU A 71 -13.05 15.65 -6.63
C LEU A 71 -14.26 16.39 -6.04
N ASP A 72 -15.03 15.74 -5.15
CA ASP A 72 -16.09 16.34 -4.34
C ASP A 72 -15.58 17.02 -3.04
N GLY A 73 -14.26 17.03 -2.82
CA GLY A 73 -13.60 17.73 -1.73
C GLY A 73 -13.46 16.94 -0.43
N ARG A 74 -13.78 15.65 -0.41
CA ARG A 74 -13.68 14.82 0.79
C ARG A 74 -12.21 14.45 1.06
N PRO A 75 -11.67 14.73 2.26
CA PRO A 75 -10.32 14.36 2.61
C PRO A 75 -10.22 12.85 2.85
N VAL A 76 -9.15 12.23 2.37
CA VAL A 76 -8.82 10.83 2.63
C VAL A 76 -7.34 10.76 3.01
N ALA A 77 -7.09 10.44 4.28
CA ALA A 77 -5.75 10.23 4.81
C ALA A 77 -5.34 8.77 4.59
N LEU A 78 -4.16 8.59 4.00
CA LEU A 78 -3.61 7.31 3.60
C LEU A 78 -2.18 7.17 4.12
N TRP A 79 -1.77 5.93 4.30
CA TRP A 79 -0.39 5.57 4.57
C TRP A 79 0.07 4.48 3.61
N ASN A 80 1.30 4.60 3.12
CA ASN A 80 1.98 3.55 2.36
C ASN A 80 3.47 3.50 2.72
N GLY A 81 3.91 2.33 3.18
CA GLY A 81 5.31 2.04 3.43
C GLY A 81 6.06 1.52 2.20
N ALA A 82 5.49 1.45 1.01
CA ALA A 82 6.21 0.99 -0.19
C ALA A 82 6.81 2.15 -1.01
N GLY A 83 6.83 3.36 -0.45
CA GLY A 83 7.42 4.55 -1.08
C GLY A 83 6.49 5.34 -1.99
N ALA A 84 5.17 5.14 -1.92
CA ALA A 84 4.22 5.89 -2.76
C ALA A 84 4.36 7.42 -2.59
N ALA A 85 4.53 7.89 -1.35
CA ALA A 85 4.63 9.31 -1.04
C ALA A 85 5.81 10.03 -1.72
N ALA A 86 6.89 9.30 -2.06
CA ALA A 86 8.05 9.87 -2.74
C ALA A 86 7.75 10.33 -4.19
N GLU A 87 6.66 9.83 -4.79
CA GLU A 87 6.27 10.11 -6.17
C GLU A 87 5.08 11.10 -6.26
N LEU A 88 4.64 11.69 -5.14
CA LEU A 88 3.36 12.40 -5.02
C LEU A 88 3.49 13.86 -4.55
N PRO A 89 3.98 14.79 -5.39
CA PRO A 89 3.88 16.20 -5.09
C PRO A 89 2.41 16.65 -4.99
N ALA A 90 2.16 17.71 -4.22
CA ALA A 90 0.84 18.32 -4.14
C ALA A 90 0.31 18.71 -5.54
N GLY A 91 -0.99 18.47 -5.78
CA GLY A 91 -1.62 18.64 -7.09
C GLY A 91 -1.58 17.39 -7.97
N THR A 92 -0.84 16.34 -7.59
CA THR A 92 -0.77 15.10 -8.37
C THR A 92 -2.14 14.42 -8.45
N PRO A 93 -2.66 14.13 -9.67
CA PRO A 93 -3.86 13.33 -9.83
C PRO A 93 -3.58 11.87 -9.49
N VAL A 94 -4.47 11.28 -8.70
CA VAL A 94 -4.42 9.89 -8.28
C VAL A 94 -5.84 9.31 -8.27
N ALA A 95 -5.94 7.99 -8.16
CA ALA A 95 -7.22 7.34 -7.91
C ALA A 95 -7.11 6.43 -6.68
N ILE A 96 -8.14 6.41 -5.85
CA ILE A 96 -8.24 5.57 -4.66
C ILE A 96 -9.28 4.47 -4.88
N HIS A 97 -8.95 3.24 -4.48
CA HIS A 97 -9.89 2.15 -4.39
C HIS A 97 -10.16 1.85 -2.91
N GLU A 98 -11.10 2.58 -2.32
CA GLU A 98 -11.34 2.59 -0.86
C GLU A 98 -11.60 1.19 -0.30
N ARG A 99 -12.44 0.40 -0.98
CA ARG A 99 -12.82 -0.95 -0.56
C ARG A 99 -11.65 -1.94 -0.48
N TYR A 100 -10.67 -1.80 -1.36
CA TYR A 100 -9.55 -2.73 -1.48
C TYR A 100 -8.20 -2.04 -1.21
N HIS A 101 -8.25 -0.91 -0.51
CA HIS A 101 -7.08 -0.24 0.04
C HIS A 101 -5.97 -0.04 -1.00
N ALA A 102 -6.30 0.54 -2.15
CA ALA A 102 -5.32 0.78 -3.20
C ALA A 102 -5.27 2.25 -3.63
N LEU A 103 -4.08 2.70 -4.00
CA LEU A 103 -3.80 4.00 -4.58
C LEU A 103 -3.13 3.80 -5.94
N ALA A 104 -3.75 4.31 -6.99
CA ALA A 104 -3.16 4.34 -8.32
C ALA A 104 -2.41 5.66 -8.53
N VAL A 105 -1.17 5.55 -8.99
CA VAL A 105 -0.27 6.66 -9.33
C VAL A 105 0.27 6.38 -10.73
N GLY A 106 -0.31 7.04 -11.75
CA GLY A 106 -0.05 6.69 -13.14
C GLY A 106 -0.36 5.21 -13.41
N ALA A 107 0.65 4.45 -13.84
CA ALA A 107 0.52 3.00 -14.11
C ALA A 107 0.82 2.10 -12.88
N ARG A 108 1.20 2.68 -11.73
CA ARG A 108 1.57 1.95 -10.52
C ARG A 108 0.39 1.89 -9.56
N VAL A 109 0.34 0.80 -8.79
CA VAL A 109 -0.62 0.63 -7.71
C VAL A 109 0.12 0.36 -6.41
N TYR A 110 -0.32 1.02 -5.36
CA TYR A 110 0.18 0.87 -4.00
C TYR A 110 -0.94 0.36 -3.10
N ASN A 111 -0.61 -0.52 -2.16
CA ASN A 111 -1.52 -0.92 -1.08
C ASN A 111 -1.44 0.15 0.02
N THR A 112 -2.58 0.63 0.49
CA THR A 112 -2.65 1.74 1.44
C THR A 112 -3.31 1.31 2.74
N LEU A 113 -3.09 2.07 3.80
CA LEU A 113 -3.86 2.01 5.04
C LEU A 113 -4.62 3.33 5.16
N ALA A 114 -5.92 3.30 5.42
CA ALA A 114 -6.66 4.50 5.78
C ALA A 114 -6.35 4.89 7.23
N LEU A 115 -6.12 6.18 7.48
CA LEU A 115 -5.79 6.75 8.79
C LEU A 115 -7.00 7.40 9.46
#